data_AF-A0A645D5G1-F1
#
_entry.id   AF-A0A645D5G1-F1
#
_cell.length_a   1.000
_cell.length_b   1.000
_cell.length_c   1.000
_cell.angle_alpha   90.00
_cell.angle_beta   90.00
_cell.angle_gamma   90.00
#
_symmetry.space_group_name_H-M   'P 1'
#
loop_
_entity.id
_entity.type
_entity.pdbx_description
1 polymer ?
#
loop_
_entity_poly.entity_id
_entity_poly.type
_entity_poly.pdbx_seq_one_letter_code
_entity_poly.pdbx_strand_id
1 'polypeptide(L)'
;MTKAIDLDKEWQGLRNFICYEKRIFSTITGKESTEIRYYITSLNDVELGGDAIRGHWSVENQLHWHLDYTFHEDDNTTVDRQAFTNLSILNKMALSLFKLVQPLMKKNSSIRLIRKDFSWGFEDNLAKLLNSFDENVLKNALENANLNKK
;
A
#
# COMPACT_ATOMS: atom_id res chain seq x y z
N MET A 1 -13.97 -13.45 35.75
CA MET A 1 -15.11 -12.54 35.50
C MET A 1 -15.42 -12.57 34.02
N THR A 2 -16.55 -13.18 33.63
CA THR A 2 -17.00 -13.16 32.25
C THR A 2 -18.00 -12.00 32.14
N LYS A 3 -17.58 -10.87 31.56
CA LYS A 3 -18.51 -9.78 31.23
C LYS A 3 -19.22 -10.17 29.93
N ALA A 4 -20.55 -10.21 29.95
CA ALA A 4 -21.32 -10.27 28.72
C ALA A 4 -21.15 -8.93 27.99
N ILE A 5 -20.71 -8.98 26.73
CA ILE A 5 -20.62 -7.82 25.85
C ILE A 5 -22.02 -7.57 25.31
N ASP A 6 -22.55 -6.36 25.54
CA ASP A 6 -23.79 -5.90 24.93
C ASP A 6 -23.48 -5.43 23.50
N LEU A 7 -23.65 -6.34 22.54
CA LEU A 7 -23.28 -6.11 21.13
C LEU A 7 -24.01 -4.90 20.52
N ASP A 8 -25.26 -4.65 20.92
CA ASP A 8 -26.06 -3.55 20.37
C ASP A 8 -25.59 -2.17 20.87
N LYS A 9 -25.03 -2.12 22.09
CA LYS A 9 -24.45 -0.89 22.65
C LYS A 9 -23.05 -0.61 22.16
N GLU A 10 -22.20 -1.64 22.10
CA GLU A 10 -20.78 -1.47 21.79
C GLU A 10 -20.49 -1.46 20.27
N TRP A 11 -21.30 -2.15 19.47
CA TRP A 11 -21.08 -2.33 18.03
C TRP A 11 -22.32 -1.98 17.22
N GLN A 12 -22.78 -0.73 17.35
CA GLN A 12 -23.91 -0.20 16.57
C GLN A 12 -23.64 -0.35 15.07
N GLY A 13 -24.48 -1.13 14.39
CA GLY A 13 -24.37 -1.39 12.95
C GLY A 13 -23.63 -2.66 12.56
N LEU A 14 -23.21 -3.49 13.53
CA LEU A 14 -22.80 -4.87 13.27
C LEU A 14 -23.98 -5.64 12.64
N ARG A 15 -23.74 -6.28 11.50
CA ARG A 15 -24.78 -7.06 10.80
C ARG A 15 -24.42 -8.52 10.64
N ASN A 16 -23.14 -8.82 10.46
CA ASN A 16 -22.72 -10.16 10.12
C ASN A 16 -21.30 -10.48 10.61
N PHE A 17 -21.01 -11.78 10.67
CA PHE A 17 -19.68 -12.33 10.92
C PHE A 17 -19.23 -13.09 9.67
N ILE A 18 -17.97 -12.91 9.28
CA ILE A 18 -17.35 -13.65 8.18
C ILE A 18 -16.29 -14.57 8.75
N CYS A 19 -16.39 -15.86 8.43
CA CYS A 19 -15.32 -16.83 8.64
C CYS A 19 -14.53 -16.94 7.33
N TYR A 20 -13.25 -16.57 7.37
CA TYR A 20 -12.33 -16.67 6.24
C TYR A 20 -11.32 -17.78 6.50
N GLU A 21 -11.34 -18.80 5.66
CA GLU A 21 -10.39 -19.90 5.69
C GLU A 21 -9.32 -19.69 4.61
N LYS A 22 -8.06 -19.68 5.03
CA LYS A 22 -6.90 -19.61 4.14
C LYS A 22 -6.12 -20.92 4.24
N ARG A 23 -5.99 -21.63 3.12
CA ARG A 23 -5.10 -22.78 3.00
C ARG A 23 -3.78 -22.36 2.37
N ILE A 24 -2.68 -22.75 3.00
CA ILE A 24 -1.32 -22.42 2.58
C ILE A 24 -0.58 -23.72 2.35
N PHE A 25 -0.10 -23.91 1.13
CA PHE A 25 0.78 -25.02 0.80
C PHE A 25 2.22 -24.52 0.64
N SER A 26 3.13 -25.05 1.44
CA SER A 26 4.56 -24.76 1.34
C SER A 26 5.22 -25.68 0.32
N THR A 27 5.70 -25.12 -0.78
CA THR A 27 6.42 -25.87 -1.81
C THR A 27 7.80 -26.36 -1.37
N ILE A 28 8.38 -25.74 -0.32
CA ILE A 28 9.70 -26.10 0.21
C ILE A 28 9.60 -27.26 1.19
N THR A 29 8.60 -27.23 2.07
CA THR A 29 8.45 -28.21 3.15
C THR A 29 7.40 -29.28 2.87
N GLY A 30 6.59 -29.11 1.81
CA GLY A 30 5.50 -30.01 1.44
C GLY A 30 4.33 -30.02 2.42
N LYS A 31 4.30 -29.08 3.39
CA LYS A 31 3.28 -29.03 4.43
C LYS A 31 2.13 -28.12 4.01
N GLU A 32 0.91 -28.54 4.36
CA GLU A 32 -0.28 -27.71 4.30
C GLU A 32 -0.59 -27.16 5.70
N SER A 33 -0.93 -25.88 5.77
CA SER A 33 -1.50 -25.26 6.96
C SER A 33 -2.80 -24.57 6.61
N THR A 34 -3.72 -24.56 7.56
CA THR A 34 -5.00 -23.85 7.46
C THR A 34 -5.04 -22.78 8.53
N GLU A 35 -5.40 -21.57 8.12
CA GLU A 35 -5.58 -20.43 9.01
C GLU A 35 -7.04 -19.98 8.91
N ILE A 36 -7.69 -19.86 10.07
CA ILE A 36 -9.08 -19.39 10.17
C ILE A 36 -9.07 -18.01 10.80
N ARG A 37 -9.75 -17.07 10.15
CA ARG A 37 -9.89 -15.68 10.63
C ARG A 37 -11.35 -15.31 10.69
N TYR A 38 -11.75 -14.67 11.78
CA TYR A 38 -13.11 -14.17 11.97
C TYR A 38 -13.12 -12.65 11.81
N TYR A 39 -14.03 -12.15 11.00
CA TYR A 39 -14.24 -10.73 10.76
C TYR A 39 -15.65 -10.34 11.19
N ILE A 40 -15.77 -9.14 11.75
CA ILE A 40 -17.04 -8.48 12.02
C ILE A 40 -17.31 -7.47 10.90
N THR A 41 -18.54 -7.41 10.41
CA THR A 41 -18.87 -6.53 9.30
C THR A 41 -20.30 -6.02 9.37
N SER A 42 -20.52 -4.83 8.81
CA SER A 42 -21.84 -4.29 8.50
C SER A 42 -22.32 -4.72 7.10
N LEU A 43 -21.50 -5.45 6.35
CA LEU A 43 -21.84 -5.97 5.02
C LEU A 43 -22.74 -7.20 5.14
N ASN A 44 -23.73 -7.26 4.25
CA ASN A 44 -24.64 -8.41 4.16
C ASN A 44 -24.24 -9.38 3.03
N ASP A 45 -23.40 -8.94 2.10
CA ASP A 45 -22.94 -9.71 0.95
C ASP A 45 -21.58 -10.36 1.26
N VAL A 46 -21.55 -11.70 1.17
CA VAL A 46 -20.35 -12.51 1.46
C VAL A 46 -19.27 -12.34 0.40
N GLU A 47 -19.64 -12.14 -0.87
CA GLU A 47 -18.68 -11.98 -1.96
C GLU A 47 -17.98 -10.63 -1.82
N LEU A 48 -18.76 -9.57 -1.61
CA LEU A 48 -18.22 -8.24 -1.32
C LEU A 48 -17.36 -8.24 -0.05
N GLY A 49 -17.75 -8.98 0.98
CA GLY A 49 -16.95 -9.18 2.18
C GLY A 49 -15.62 -9.87 1.88
N GLY A 50 -15.63 -10.92 1.06
CA GLY A 50 -14.43 -11.62 0.60
C GLY A 50 -13.50 -10.72 -0.21
N ASP A 51 -14.05 -9.90 -1.10
CA ASP A 51 -13.28 -8.92 -1.89
C ASP A 51 -12.69 -7.83 -1.02
N ALA A 52 -13.42 -7.31 -0.04
CA ALA A 52 -12.90 -6.35 0.92
C ALA A 52 -11.75 -6.94 1.74
N ILE A 53 -11.87 -8.19 2.21
CA ILE A 53 -10.80 -8.89 2.94
C ILE A 53 -9.55 -9.04 2.04
N ARG A 54 -9.73 -9.50 0.79
CA ARG A 54 -8.60 -9.64 -0.18
C ARG A 54 -7.97 -8.29 -0.54
N GLY A 55 -8.80 -7.26 -0.71
CA GLY A 55 -8.36 -5.89 -0.98
C GLY A 55 -7.53 -5.32 0.17
N HIS A 56 -7.96 -5.54 1.41
CA HIS A 56 -7.21 -5.13 2.61
C HIS A 56 -5.80 -5.77 2.65
N TRP A 57 -5.69 -7.06 2.36
CA TRP A 57 -4.38 -7.73 2.24
C TRP A 57 -3.49 -7.15 1.14
N SER A 58 -4.10 -6.65 0.06
CA SER A 58 -3.34 -6.01 -1.01
C SER A 58 -2.71 -4.70 -0.55
N VAL A 59 -3.38 -3.94 0.33
CA VAL A 59 -2.79 -2.74 0.95
C VAL A 59 -1.58 -3.12 1.79
N GLU A 60 -1.70 -4.12 2.66
CA GLU A 60 -0.60 -4.56 3.50
C GLU A 60 0.61 -5.01 2.68
N ASN A 61 0.38 -5.88 1.70
CA ASN A 61 1.45 -6.45 0.88
C ASN A 61 2.07 -5.44 -0.09
N GLN A 62 1.29 -4.55 -0.68
CA GLN A 62 1.78 -3.64 -1.71
C GLN A 62 2.21 -2.28 -1.16
N LEU A 63 1.74 -1.86 0.01
CA LEU A 63 2.07 -0.57 0.61
C LEU A 63 2.97 -0.77 1.83
N HIS A 64 2.44 -1.37 2.91
CA HIS A 64 3.11 -1.44 4.20
C HIS A 64 4.45 -2.17 4.11
N TRP A 65 4.48 -3.36 3.49
CA TRP A 65 5.74 -4.08 3.29
C TRP A 65 6.83 -3.23 2.63
N HIS A 66 6.47 -2.38 1.67
CA HIS A 66 7.44 -1.49 1.04
C HIS A 66 7.86 -0.34 1.95
N LEU A 67 6.95 0.24 2.72
CA LEU A 67 7.29 1.27 3.70
C LEU A 67 8.28 0.73 4.75
N ASP A 68 8.02 -0.47 5.26
CA ASP A 68 8.83 -1.07 6.30
C ASP A 68 10.18 -1.57 5.74
N TYR A 69 10.15 -2.34 4.64
CA TYR A 69 11.36 -2.95 4.08
C TYR A 69 12.20 -2.00 3.22
N THR A 70 11.55 -1.13 2.43
CA THR A 70 12.27 -0.27 1.46
C THR A 70 12.62 1.08 2.06
N PHE A 71 11.75 1.64 2.91
CA PHE A 71 11.92 2.96 3.52
C PHE A 71 12.31 2.91 5.01
N HIS A 72 12.30 1.74 5.64
CA HIS A 72 12.65 1.56 7.06
C HIS A 72 11.79 2.44 7.98
N GLU A 73 10.49 2.53 7.66
CA GLU A 73 9.56 3.37 8.42
C GLU A 73 9.38 2.88 9.86
N ASP A 74 9.41 1.57 10.11
CA ASP A 74 9.37 0.97 11.46
C ASP A 74 10.59 1.32 12.32
N ASP A 75 11.75 1.53 11.71
CA ASP A 75 12.99 1.90 12.43
C ASP A 75 13.05 3.42 12.72
N ASN A 76 12.05 4.19 12.30
CA ASN A 76 12.01 5.63 12.47
C ASN A 76 11.71 6.02 13.93
N THR A 77 12.62 6.75 14.55
CA THR A 77 12.52 7.20 15.95
C THR A 77 12.09 8.66 16.10
N THR A 78 11.54 9.28 15.05
CA THR A 78 11.05 10.66 15.07
C THR A 78 9.92 10.81 16.10
N VAL A 79 10.17 11.58 17.16
CA VAL A 79 9.22 11.81 18.26
C VAL A 79 8.08 12.76 17.84
N ASP A 80 8.37 13.71 16.96
CA ASP A 80 7.37 14.66 16.47
C ASP A 80 6.38 13.99 15.52
N ARG A 81 5.09 14.01 15.89
CA ARG A 81 4.02 13.35 15.13
C ARG A 81 3.85 13.97 13.74
N GLN A 82 3.98 15.29 13.60
CA GLN A 82 3.77 15.96 12.32
C GLN A 82 4.90 15.63 11.35
N ALA A 83 6.14 15.64 11.82
CA ALA A 83 7.31 15.25 11.04
C ALA A 83 7.21 13.79 10.58
N PHE A 84 6.83 12.87 11.47
CA PHE A 84 6.61 11.47 11.09
C PHE A 84 5.52 11.33 10.02
N THR A 85 4.38 12.02 10.20
CA THR A 85 3.27 11.98 9.25
C THR A 85 3.67 12.53 7.88
N ASN A 86 4.38 13.67 7.86
CA ASN A 86 4.87 14.29 6.64
C ASN A 86 5.84 13.35 5.89
N LEU A 87 6.75 12.71 6.61
CA LEU A 87 7.70 11.75 6.02
C LEU A 87 6.98 10.51 5.47
N SER A 88 5.99 9.98 6.19
CA SER A 88 5.16 8.86 5.71
C SER A 88 4.46 9.21 4.39
N ILE A 89 3.92 10.42 4.28
CA ILE A 89 3.29 10.90 3.03
C ILE A 89 4.33 10.96 1.89
N LEU A 90 5.51 11.52 2.14
CA LEU A 90 6.58 11.59 1.13
C LEU A 90 7.05 10.21 0.69
N ASN A 91 7.20 9.25 1.61
CA ASN A 91 7.56 7.87 1.29
C ASN A 91 6.50 7.19 0.41
N LYS A 92 5.22 7.40 0.72
CA LYS A 92 4.09 6.87 -0.08
C LYS A 92 4.06 7.48 -1.50
N MET A 93 4.35 8.78 -1.62
CA MET A 93 4.48 9.45 -2.92
C MET A 93 5.66 8.86 -3.71
N ALA A 94 6.84 8.75 -3.10
CA ALA A 94 8.02 8.16 -3.72
C ALA A 94 7.79 6.70 -4.16
N LEU A 95 7.17 5.88 -3.31
CA LEU A 95 6.80 4.51 -3.64
C LEU A 95 5.89 4.43 -4.86
N SER A 96 4.89 5.32 -4.94
CA SER A 96 3.96 5.38 -6.07
C SER A 96 4.71 5.68 -7.38
N LEU A 97 5.65 6.65 -7.34
CA LEU A 97 6.51 6.96 -8.49
C LEU A 97 7.41 5.77 -8.87
N PHE A 98 8.03 5.09 -7.89
CA PHE A 98 8.89 3.95 -8.17
C PHE A 98 8.14 2.77 -8.79
N LYS A 99 6.91 2.51 -8.35
CA LYS A 99 6.04 1.48 -8.97
C LYS A 99 5.69 1.84 -10.41
N LEU A 100 5.51 3.12 -10.70
CA LEU A 100 5.19 3.60 -12.03
C LEU A 100 6.39 3.43 -12.99
N VAL A 101 7.61 3.68 -12.52
CA VAL A 101 8.84 3.51 -13.32
C VAL A 101 9.31 2.06 -13.40
N GLN A 102 8.93 1.21 -12.45
CA GLN A 102 9.41 -0.17 -12.35
C GLN A 102 9.32 -0.98 -13.66
N PRO A 103 8.23 -0.93 -14.44
CA PRO A 103 8.13 -1.62 -15.72
C PRO A 103 9.13 -1.13 -16.78
N LEU A 104 9.62 0.11 -16.66
CA LEU A 104 10.59 0.72 -17.57
C LEU A 104 12.05 0.43 -17.18
N MET A 105 12.27 -0.08 -15.98
CA MET A 105 13.60 -0.42 -15.48
C MET A 105 14.04 -1.78 -16.00
N LYS A 106 15.35 -1.91 -16.28
CA LYS A 106 15.93 -3.18 -16.76
C LYS A 106 15.58 -4.31 -15.78
N LYS A 107 15.06 -5.43 -16.28
CA LYS A 107 14.75 -6.66 -15.53
C LYS A 107 13.67 -6.55 -14.44
N ASN A 108 12.74 -5.58 -14.48
CA ASN A 108 11.74 -5.41 -13.41
C ASN A 108 12.42 -5.34 -12.02
N SER A 109 13.43 -4.48 -11.90
CA SER A 109 14.21 -4.30 -10.67
C SER A 109 13.31 -4.11 -9.45
N SER A 110 13.76 -4.60 -8.30
CA SER A 110 13.06 -4.38 -7.04
C SER A 110 12.96 -2.88 -6.73
N ILE A 111 11.88 -2.47 -6.06
CA ILE A 111 11.67 -1.07 -5.66
C ILE A 111 12.86 -0.53 -4.85
N ARG A 112 13.52 -1.38 -4.05
CA ARG A 112 14.75 -1.03 -3.33
C ARG A 112 15.90 -0.63 -4.25
N LEU A 113 16.11 -1.37 -5.35
CA LEU A 113 17.13 -1.03 -6.34
C LEU A 113 16.75 0.23 -7.10
N ILE A 114 15.48 0.39 -7.47
CA ILE A 114 14.98 1.61 -8.12
C ILE A 114 15.22 2.83 -7.23
N ARG A 115 14.86 2.76 -5.94
CA ARG A 115 15.14 3.83 -4.98
C ARG A 115 16.62 4.17 -4.94
N LYS A 116 17.49 3.15 -4.88
CA LYS A 116 18.95 3.32 -4.90
C LYS A 116 19.41 4.01 -6.19
N ASP A 117 18.94 3.57 -7.35
CA ASP A 117 19.30 4.16 -8.65
C ASP A 117 18.88 5.63 -8.74
N PHE A 118 17.68 5.97 -8.28
CA PHE A 118 17.21 7.37 -8.19
C PHE A 118 18.10 8.22 -7.28
N SER A 119 18.66 7.65 -6.21
CA SER A 119 19.61 8.37 -5.33
C SER A 119 20.98 8.62 -5.99
N TRP A 120 21.46 7.72 -6.86
CA TRP A 120 22.76 7.87 -7.52
C TRP A 120 22.71 8.66 -8.83
N GLY A 121 21.59 8.61 -9.55
CA GLY A 121 21.43 9.23 -10.87
C GLY A 121 20.03 9.81 -11.02
N PHE A 122 19.74 10.90 -10.30
CA PHE A 122 18.41 11.48 -10.26
C PHE A 122 17.93 11.94 -11.64
N GLU A 123 18.77 12.66 -12.39
CA GLU A 123 18.37 13.26 -13.68
C GLU A 123 17.95 12.20 -14.71
N ASP A 124 18.77 11.16 -14.90
CA ASP A 124 18.47 10.09 -15.85
C ASP A 124 17.21 9.30 -15.47
N ASN A 125 17.01 9.05 -14.17
CA ASN A 125 15.85 8.30 -13.69
C ASN A 125 14.59 9.15 -13.67
N LEU A 126 14.72 10.47 -13.45
CA LEU A 126 13.65 11.43 -13.63
C LEU A 126 13.21 11.47 -15.10
N ALA A 127 14.15 11.47 -16.06
CA ALA A 127 13.79 11.41 -17.48
C ALA A 127 13.00 10.14 -17.83
N LYS A 128 13.40 8.97 -17.31
CA LYS A 128 12.63 7.72 -17.46
C LYS A 128 11.24 7.80 -16.85
N LEU A 129 11.13 8.43 -15.68
CA LEU A 129 9.84 8.69 -15.03
C LEU A 129 8.99 9.62 -15.87
N LEU A 130 9.52 10.71 -16.41
CA LEU A 130 8.74 11.63 -17.23
C LEU A 130 8.22 10.96 -18.51
N ASN A 131 9.02 10.09 -19.12
CA ASN A 131 8.61 9.30 -20.29
C ASN A 131 7.49 8.29 -20.02
N SER A 132 7.17 8.02 -18.75
CA SER A 132 6.06 7.14 -18.38
C SER A 132 4.70 7.85 -18.35
N PHE A 133 4.70 9.18 -18.33
CA PHE A 133 3.47 9.98 -18.35
C PHE A 133 3.01 10.24 -19.79
N ASP A 134 1.70 10.33 -19.99
CA ASP A 134 1.11 10.72 -21.26
C ASP A 134 1.47 12.17 -21.60
N GLU A 135 1.89 12.42 -22.84
CA GLU A 135 2.25 13.75 -23.34
C GLU A 135 1.12 14.78 -23.11
N ASN A 136 -0.13 14.38 -23.30
CA ASN A 136 -1.29 15.26 -23.10
C ASN A 136 -1.46 15.63 -21.62
N VAL A 137 -1.20 14.69 -20.72
CA VAL A 137 -1.27 14.93 -19.27
C VAL A 137 -0.17 15.92 -18.85
N LEU A 138 1.06 15.74 -19.37
CA LEU A 138 2.17 16.65 -19.10
C LEU A 138 1.90 18.06 -19.65
N LYS A 139 1.36 18.15 -20.87
CA LYS A 139 1.01 19.43 -21.50
C LYS A 139 -0.05 20.18 -20.70
N ASN A 140 -1.12 19.49 -20.30
CA ASN A 140 -2.18 20.08 -19.46
C ASN A 140 -1.64 20.54 -18.10
N ALA A 141 -0.75 19.76 -17.47
CA ALA A 141 -0.13 20.15 -16.21
C ALA A 141 0.74 21.40 -16.34
N LEU A 142 1.53 21.50 -17.43
CA LEU A 142 2.37 22.67 -17.72
C LEU A 142 1.52 23.93 -18.00
N GLU A 143 0.44 23.78 -18.76
CA GLU A 143 -0.49 24.88 -19.04
C GLU A 143 -1.14 25.39 -17.75
N ASN A 144 -1.64 24.49 -16.89
CA ASN A 144 -2.22 24.84 -15.59
C ASN A 144 -1.22 25.49 -14.63
N ALA A 145 0.03 25.02 -14.60
CA ALA A 145 1.08 25.59 -13.75
C ALA A 145 1.45 27.03 -14.17
N ASN A 146 1.39 27.33 -15.47
CA ASN A 146 1.64 28.67 -15.99
C ASN A 146 0.46 29.63 -15.76
N LEU A 147 -0.77 29.13 -15.70
CA LEU A 147 -1.95 29.94 -15.39
C LEU A 147 -1.96 30.45 -13.94
N ASN A 148 -1.37 29.70 -13.00
CA ASN A 148 -1.28 30.08 -11.57
C ASN A 148 -0.12 31.05 -11.26
N LYS A 149 0.60 31.57 -12.26
CA LYS A 149 1.67 32.58 -12.10
C LYS A 149 1.20 34.02 -12.34
N LYS A 150 -0.11 34.30 -12.32
CA LYS A 150 -0.68 35.65 -12.38
C LYS A 150 -1.28 36.08 -11.06
#